data_AF-A0A950IKU1-F1
#
_entry.id   AF-A0A950IKU1-F1
#
_cell.length_a   1.000
_cell.length_b   1.000
_cell.length_c   1.000
_cell.angle_alpha   90.00
_cell.angle_beta   90.00
_cell.angle_gamma   90.00
#
_symmetry.space_group_name_H-M   'P 1'
#
loop_
_entity.id
_entity.type
_entity.pdbx_description
1 polymer ?
#
loop_
_entity_poly.entity_id
_entity_poly.type
_entity_poly.pdbx_seq_one_letter_code
_entity_poly.pdbx_strand_id
1 'polypeptide(L)'
;MGRLPLRVAAVSFGTVVLLGLAAAPANPGSGLAARRAALAGGLHQALAAVDARVKRGEAVTTRDLAYAAETALAVDGDAATAERFLALETANQVMDPARPDYGELPWQTGVSTIHDANAIEFGTESWGPILLEFGNRLSPAARASLKEHARAAIPALRRHQADISYDNIILMKAASLLLLGRAAGDASAEHDGAALLRRALAYDKRFGLHEFDAPTYYAVDLSDLETAYRLTGGDDHATIAALLDLYWRDVAAHWSPVDGRLIGAHARDYDFVHGDGDIERRLWLEGIAPEPAGGFAHAPVQMVLDYVGSGPGRYEEHAFATPAFTAPRRVVVARYGEDPFATTYTYVAPGLAVGSAGLDYIWHDKLVAVDFASRKRVAQTSIVVDTADDPYGHARIVPVNGHRQVWHEALHPAIAQRGGTLVVLGVPDPPASGSIASYETSVLIPSDADAIAVDGTPVTPVVGLAMPLTTKSVVTVREGDAVEA
;
A
#
# COMPACT_ATOMS: atom_id res chain seq x y z
N MET A 1 -20.34 27.87 27.52
CA MET A 1 -21.04 27.25 26.38
C MET A 1 -20.40 27.79 25.10
N GLY A 2 -19.24 27.24 24.76
CA GLY A 2 -18.43 27.68 23.62
C GLY A 2 -18.94 27.04 22.34
N ARG A 3 -19.09 27.85 21.29
CA ARG A 3 -19.42 27.41 19.94
C ARG A 3 -18.17 26.77 19.34
N LEU A 4 -18.24 25.48 19.02
CA LEU A 4 -17.26 24.81 18.16
C LEU A 4 -17.64 25.10 16.70
N PRO A 5 -16.68 25.43 15.81
CA PRO A 5 -16.98 25.66 14.40
C PRO A 5 -17.19 24.31 13.71
N LEU A 6 -18.45 23.99 13.43
CA LEU A 6 -18.79 22.98 12.43
C LEU A 6 -18.42 23.56 11.05
N ARG A 7 -17.50 22.93 10.31
CA ARG A 7 -17.28 23.21 8.89
C ARG A 7 -17.80 22.01 8.09
N VAL A 8 -18.54 22.32 6.99
CA VAL A 8 -18.99 21.47 5.85
C VAL A 8 -20.49 21.12 5.82
N ALA A 9 -21.16 21.38 4.66
CA ALA A 9 -22.02 20.46 3.87
C ALA A 9 -22.73 21.15 2.65
N ALA A 10 -22.93 20.39 1.57
CA ALA A 10 -23.15 20.70 0.13
C ALA A 10 -24.59 21.08 -0.39
N VAL A 11 -24.71 21.49 -1.69
CA VAL A 11 -25.50 20.84 -2.80
C VAL A 11 -25.55 21.67 -4.13
N SER A 12 -24.95 21.11 -5.21
CA SER A 12 -25.19 21.04 -6.68
C SER A 12 -25.65 22.21 -7.60
N PHE A 13 -24.99 22.37 -8.77
CA PHE A 13 -25.57 22.37 -10.14
C PHE A 13 -24.48 22.11 -11.22
N GLY A 14 -24.80 21.33 -12.26
CA GLY A 14 -23.85 20.82 -13.25
C GLY A 14 -23.64 21.66 -14.51
N THR A 15 -22.57 21.37 -15.26
CA THR A 15 -22.41 21.73 -16.68
C THR A 15 -21.60 20.64 -17.40
N VAL A 16 -22.11 20.21 -18.56
CA VAL A 16 -21.48 19.20 -19.44
C VAL A 16 -20.61 19.91 -20.47
N VAL A 17 -19.33 19.56 -20.51
CA VAL A 17 -18.44 19.84 -21.65
C VAL A 17 -17.86 18.53 -22.15
N LEU A 18 -18.00 18.29 -23.45
CA LEU A 18 -17.41 17.18 -24.19
C LEU A 18 -16.23 17.74 -24.99
N LEU A 19 -15.01 17.40 -24.60
CA LEU A 19 -13.83 17.57 -25.45
C LEU A 19 -12.94 16.33 -25.31
N GLY A 20 -12.55 15.79 -26.46
CA GLY A 20 -11.61 14.68 -26.54
C GLY A 20 -10.21 15.15 -26.21
N LEU A 21 -9.52 14.42 -25.33
CA LEU A 21 -8.10 14.57 -25.10
C LEU A 21 -7.38 13.33 -25.60
N ALA A 22 -6.36 13.57 -26.43
CA ALA A 22 -5.36 12.58 -26.77
C ALA A 22 -4.66 12.15 -25.49
N ALA A 23 -4.47 10.84 -25.34
CA ALA A 23 -3.66 10.27 -24.27
C ALA A 23 -2.31 11.00 -24.23
N ALA A 24 -1.96 11.57 -23.08
CA ALA A 24 -0.58 11.93 -22.84
C ALA A 24 0.24 10.64 -22.99
N PRO A 25 1.30 10.62 -23.82
CA PRO A 25 2.16 9.46 -23.86
C PRO A 25 2.73 9.27 -22.46
N ALA A 26 2.58 8.06 -21.90
CA ALA A 26 3.45 7.57 -20.84
C ALA A 26 4.87 8.01 -21.18
N ASN A 27 5.65 8.56 -20.25
CA ASN A 27 7.03 8.94 -20.54
C ASN A 27 7.84 7.64 -20.71
N PRO A 28 8.01 7.08 -21.93
CA PRO A 28 8.48 5.71 -22.12
C PRO A 28 10.01 5.72 -22.33
N GLY A 29 10.68 6.81 -21.94
CA GLY A 29 12.00 7.18 -22.46
C GLY A 29 13.11 6.20 -22.11
N SER A 30 12.94 5.39 -21.07
CA SER A 30 13.86 4.32 -20.70
C SER A 30 13.18 2.98 -20.94
N GLY A 31 13.71 2.15 -21.84
CA GLY A 31 13.30 0.74 -21.92
C GLY A 31 13.51 0.03 -20.57
N LEU A 32 12.89 -1.14 -20.37
CA LEU A 32 12.97 -1.92 -19.12
C LEU A 32 14.40 -2.00 -18.56
N ALA A 33 15.40 -2.21 -19.42
CA ALA A 33 16.81 -2.25 -19.03
C ALA A 33 17.31 -0.96 -18.35
N ALA A 34 16.89 0.22 -18.82
CA ALA A 34 17.29 1.49 -18.25
C ALA A 34 16.54 1.79 -16.94
N ARG A 35 15.27 1.39 -16.82
CA ARG A 35 14.55 1.45 -15.53
C ARG A 35 15.17 0.53 -14.47
N ARG A 36 15.58 -0.68 -14.87
CA ARG A 36 16.34 -1.59 -13.99
C ARG A 36 17.68 -1.00 -13.53
N ALA A 37 18.40 -0.32 -14.42
CA ALA A 37 19.64 0.33 -14.06
C ALA A 37 19.43 1.46 -13.02
N ALA A 38 18.34 2.22 -13.14
CA ALA A 38 17.96 3.21 -12.14
C ALA A 38 17.56 2.57 -10.79
N LEU A 39 16.84 1.44 -10.81
CA LEU A 39 16.53 0.67 -9.58
C LEU A 39 17.80 0.20 -8.86
N ALA A 40 18.80 -0.29 -9.58
CA ALA A 40 20.04 -0.78 -8.98
C ALA A 40 20.72 0.32 -8.13
N GLY A 41 20.75 1.56 -8.63
CA GLY A 41 21.27 2.70 -7.87
C GLY A 41 20.46 2.99 -6.59
N GLY A 42 19.13 2.88 -6.65
CA GLY A 42 18.25 2.99 -5.48
C GLY A 42 18.48 1.89 -4.45
N LEU A 43 18.62 0.65 -4.91
CA LEU A 43 18.91 -0.51 -4.06
C LEU A 43 20.26 -0.38 -3.36
N HIS A 44 21.29 0.12 -4.04
CA HIS A 44 22.57 0.44 -3.40
C HIS A 44 22.45 1.50 -2.31
N GLN A 45 21.64 2.54 -2.53
CA GLN A 45 21.39 3.57 -1.52
C GLN A 45 20.65 3.02 -0.31
N ALA A 46 19.61 2.21 -0.53
CA ALA A 46 18.86 1.55 0.53
C ALA A 46 19.76 0.61 1.36
N LEU A 47 20.58 -0.22 0.69
CA LEU A 47 21.55 -1.10 1.33
C LEU A 47 22.56 -0.31 2.18
N ALA A 48 23.12 0.77 1.63
CA ALA A 48 24.06 1.64 2.34
C ALA A 48 23.41 2.33 3.55
N ALA A 49 22.14 2.73 3.44
CA ALA A 49 21.39 3.34 4.53
C ALA A 49 21.19 2.35 5.69
N VAL A 50 20.78 1.11 5.41
CA VAL A 50 20.65 0.06 6.42
C VAL A 50 22.00 -0.26 7.07
N ASP A 51 23.06 -0.44 6.28
CA ASP A 51 24.40 -0.72 6.79
C ASP A 51 24.91 0.40 7.71
N ALA A 52 24.65 1.67 7.35
CA ALA A 52 25.01 2.82 8.17
C ALA A 52 24.28 2.84 9.51
N ARG A 53 22.98 2.49 9.54
CA ARG A 53 22.21 2.36 10.79
C ARG A 53 22.76 1.25 11.69
N VAL A 54 23.02 0.07 11.11
CA VAL A 54 23.64 -1.06 11.81
C VAL A 54 24.98 -0.68 12.42
N LYS A 55 25.86 -0.01 11.67
CA LYS A 55 27.18 0.44 12.15
C LYS A 55 27.09 1.45 13.30
N ARG A 56 26.01 2.23 13.38
CA ARG A 56 25.75 3.15 14.49
C ARG A 56 25.10 2.48 15.70
N GLY A 57 24.78 1.19 15.61
CA GLY A 57 24.10 0.45 16.68
C GLY A 57 22.63 0.87 16.85
N GLU A 58 22.02 1.42 15.80
CA GLU A 58 20.60 1.77 15.82
C GLU A 58 19.74 0.51 15.70
N ALA A 59 18.52 0.57 16.27
CA ALA A 59 17.51 -0.45 16.02
C ALA A 59 17.13 -0.45 14.53
N VAL A 60 17.11 -1.65 13.93
CA VAL A 60 16.74 -1.88 12.52
C VAL A 60 15.64 -2.93 12.50
N THR A 61 14.67 -2.80 11.61
CA THR A 61 13.60 -3.81 11.51
C THR A 61 14.20 -5.12 11.02
N THR A 62 13.66 -6.25 11.48
CA THR A 62 14.07 -7.58 10.98
C THR A 62 13.88 -7.65 9.47
N ARG A 63 12.71 -7.18 9.00
CA ARG A 63 12.41 -6.91 7.59
C ARG A 63 13.51 -6.18 6.83
N ASP A 64 13.97 -5.01 7.29
CA ASP A 64 15.01 -4.24 6.60
C ASP A 64 16.33 -5.02 6.50
N LEU A 65 16.65 -5.88 7.48
CA LEU A 65 17.83 -6.74 7.45
C LEU A 65 17.68 -7.87 6.43
N ALA A 66 16.53 -8.55 6.40
CA ALA A 66 16.23 -9.59 5.42
C ALA A 66 16.31 -9.03 3.99
N TYR A 67 15.70 -7.88 3.77
CA TYR A 67 15.68 -7.24 2.46
C TYR A 67 17.07 -6.74 2.04
N ALA A 68 17.86 -6.21 2.97
CA ALA A 68 19.25 -5.82 2.71
C ALA A 68 20.11 -7.04 2.32
N ALA A 69 19.87 -8.20 2.94
CA ALA A 69 20.55 -9.42 2.58
C ALA A 69 20.18 -9.88 1.16
N GLU A 70 18.89 -9.89 0.83
CA GLU A 70 18.43 -10.24 -0.52
C GLU A 70 18.98 -9.27 -1.57
N THR A 71 18.96 -7.97 -1.28
CA THR A 71 19.52 -6.91 -2.13
C THR A 71 20.99 -7.13 -2.44
N ALA A 72 21.81 -7.39 -1.41
CA ALA A 72 23.24 -7.63 -1.57
C ALA A 72 23.53 -8.84 -2.47
N LEU A 73 22.71 -9.89 -2.37
CA LEU A 73 22.80 -11.06 -3.24
C LEU A 73 22.34 -10.75 -4.66
N ALA A 74 21.20 -10.08 -4.82
CA ALA A 74 20.56 -9.83 -6.10
C ALA A 74 21.37 -8.87 -6.98
N VAL A 75 21.82 -7.74 -6.42
CA VAL A 75 22.45 -6.64 -7.16
C VAL A 75 23.95 -6.87 -7.33
N ASP A 76 24.66 -7.17 -6.24
CA ASP A 76 26.12 -7.22 -6.21
C ASP A 76 26.69 -8.64 -6.21
N GLY A 77 25.88 -9.64 -5.85
CA GLY A 77 26.37 -10.98 -5.52
C GLY A 77 27.27 -10.99 -4.28
N ASP A 78 27.16 -9.99 -3.41
CA ASP A 78 27.97 -9.86 -2.19
C ASP A 78 27.43 -10.78 -1.08
N ALA A 79 27.86 -12.03 -1.11
CA ALA A 79 27.51 -13.02 -0.11
C ALA A 79 27.98 -12.62 1.31
N ALA A 80 29.13 -11.96 1.45
CA ALA A 80 29.65 -11.61 2.78
C ALA A 80 28.77 -10.57 3.47
N THR A 81 28.26 -9.59 2.72
CA THR A 81 27.30 -8.62 3.23
C THR A 81 25.95 -9.25 3.53
N ALA A 82 25.45 -10.12 2.65
CA ALA A 82 24.20 -10.83 2.89
C ALA A 82 24.24 -11.72 4.14
N GLU A 83 25.31 -12.51 4.30
CA GLU A 83 25.51 -13.38 5.46
C GLU A 83 25.60 -12.60 6.77
N ARG A 84 26.21 -11.40 6.73
CA ARG A 84 26.24 -10.50 7.90
C ARG A 84 24.83 -10.07 8.29
N PHE A 85 24.03 -9.57 7.35
CA PHE A 85 22.66 -9.12 7.66
C PHE A 85 21.75 -10.26 8.12
N LEU A 86 21.82 -11.42 7.48
CA LEU A 86 21.10 -12.62 7.91
C LEU A 86 21.50 -13.03 9.33
N ALA A 87 22.79 -13.04 9.65
CA ALA A 87 23.25 -13.38 10.99
C ALA A 87 22.78 -12.38 12.04
N LEU A 88 22.74 -11.07 11.72
CA LEU A 88 22.19 -10.06 12.61
C LEU A 88 20.69 -10.26 12.83
N GLU A 89 19.93 -10.54 11.77
CA GLU A 89 18.51 -10.78 11.87
C GLU A 89 18.20 -12.03 12.69
N THR A 90 18.74 -13.18 12.30
CA THR A 90 18.38 -14.47 12.87
C THR A 90 18.89 -14.65 14.30
N ALA A 91 19.90 -13.87 14.73
CA ALA A 91 20.31 -13.79 16.12
C ALA A 91 19.19 -13.30 17.07
N ASN A 92 18.15 -12.66 16.54
CA ASN A 92 16.99 -12.21 17.30
C ASN A 92 15.82 -13.21 17.27
N GLN A 93 15.91 -14.30 16.51
CA GLN A 93 14.85 -15.31 16.45
C GLN A 93 14.81 -16.16 17.71
N VAL A 94 13.61 -16.49 18.19
CA VAL A 94 13.42 -17.40 19.32
C VAL A 94 13.70 -18.85 18.88
N MET A 95 14.89 -19.36 19.17
CA MET A 95 15.31 -20.70 18.73
C MET A 95 15.17 -21.81 19.80
N ASP A 96 14.64 -21.51 20.98
CA ASP A 96 14.36 -22.52 22.01
C ASP A 96 13.00 -23.21 21.74
N PRO A 97 12.96 -24.50 21.35
CA PRO A 97 11.72 -25.20 21.02
C PRO A 97 10.80 -25.41 22.23
N ALA A 98 11.29 -25.22 23.47
CA ALA A 98 10.46 -25.26 24.67
C ALA A 98 9.64 -23.98 24.88
N ARG A 99 9.97 -22.90 24.17
CA ARG A 99 9.27 -21.62 24.30
C ARG A 99 7.96 -21.58 23.51
N PRO A 100 6.89 -20.97 24.06
CA PRO A 100 5.60 -20.80 23.36
C PRO A 100 5.71 -20.03 22.04
N ASP A 101 6.64 -19.08 21.98
CA ASP A 101 6.91 -18.21 20.84
C ASP A 101 8.09 -18.71 19.98
N TYR A 102 8.43 -20.00 20.07
CA TYR A 102 9.46 -20.61 19.21
C TYR A 102 9.27 -20.26 17.74
N GLY A 103 10.34 -19.77 17.12
CA GLY A 103 10.38 -19.34 15.72
C GLY A 103 10.05 -17.88 15.48
N GLU A 104 9.54 -17.14 16.47
CA GLU A 104 9.17 -15.73 16.29
C GLU A 104 10.39 -14.82 16.13
N LEU A 105 10.18 -13.75 15.37
CA LEU A 105 11.10 -12.64 15.20
C LEU A 105 10.50 -11.39 15.86
N PRO A 106 11.31 -10.53 16.51
CA PRO A 106 10.83 -9.23 16.93
C PRO A 106 10.64 -8.31 15.72
N TRP A 107 9.88 -7.24 15.89
CA TRP A 107 9.75 -6.22 14.84
C TRP A 107 11.09 -5.52 14.54
N GLN A 108 11.87 -5.23 15.57
CA GLN A 108 13.14 -4.50 15.48
C GLN A 108 14.20 -5.10 16.41
N THR A 109 15.46 -5.04 15.96
CA THR A 109 16.60 -5.46 16.76
C THR A 109 16.73 -4.60 18.02
N GLY A 110 16.95 -5.25 19.17
CA GLY A 110 17.14 -4.56 20.45
C GLY A 110 15.93 -3.82 21.02
N VAL A 111 14.74 -3.93 20.40
CA VAL A 111 13.51 -3.27 20.85
C VAL A 111 12.46 -4.32 21.19
N SER A 112 12.18 -4.51 22.48
CA SER A 112 11.20 -5.49 22.97
C SER A 112 9.81 -4.92 23.24
N THR A 113 9.63 -3.60 23.13
CA THR A 113 8.37 -2.91 23.46
C THR A 113 7.38 -2.86 22.30
N ILE A 114 7.79 -3.31 21.11
CA ILE A 114 6.93 -3.40 19.94
C ILE A 114 6.43 -4.84 19.85
N HIS A 115 5.12 -5.00 19.96
CA HIS A 115 4.44 -6.28 19.95
C HIS A 115 3.49 -6.31 18.76
N ASP A 116 4.01 -6.73 17.61
CA ASP A 116 3.24 -6.93 16.40
C ASP A 116 3.46 -8.35 15.88
N ALA A 117 2.37 -9.12 15.81
CA ALA A 117 2.40 -10.49 15.33
C ALA A 117 2.78 -10.58 13.85
N ASN A 118 2.61 -9.50 13.07
CA ASN A 118 3.00 -9.41 11.66
C ASN A 118 4.52 -9.46 11.45
N ALA A 119 5.32 -9.32 12.52
CA ALA A 119 6.77 -9.34 12.44
C ALA A 119 7.33 -10.63 11.82
N ILE A 120 6.64 -11.77 12.01
CA ILE A 120 7.09 -13.05 11.47
C ILE A 120 6.94 -13.12 9.95
N GLU A 121 5.84 -12.63 9.39
CA GLU A 121 5.66 -12.58 7.93
C GLU A 121 6.69 -11.63 7.31
N PHE A 122 6.74 -10.38 7.79
CA PHE A 122 7.64 -9.36 7.25
C PHE A 122 9.14 -9.73 7.39
N GLY A 123 9.52 -10.39 8.49
CA GLY A 123 10.91 -10.81 8.71
C GLY A 123 11.32 -12.03 7.88
N THR A 124 10.38 -12.84 7.39
CA THR A 124 10.71 -14.11 6.72
C THR A 124 10.43 -14.12 5.22
N GLU A 125 9.76 -13.10 4.69
CA GLU A 125 9.40 -12.93 3.28
C GLU A 125 10.59 -13.20 2.33
N SER A 126 11.77 -12.62 2.60
CA SER A 126 12.97 -12.78 1.76
C SER A 126 13.71 -14.11 1.93
N TRP A 127 13.47 -14.88 3.00
CA TRP A 127 14.28 -16.07 3.29
C TRP A 127 14.06 -17.19 2.26
N GLY A 128 12.83 -17.40 1.82
CA GLY A 128 12.48 -18.35 0.76
C GLY A 128 13.18 -18.01 -0.57
N PRO A 129 13.00 -16.80 -1.10
CA PRO A 129 13.71 -16.29 -2.27
C PRO A 129 15.23 -16.43 -2.18
N ILE A 130 15.83 -15.99 -1.06
CA ILE A 130 17.27 -16.14 -0.82
C ILE A 130 17.71 -17.60 -0.95
N LEU A 131 17.03 -18.53 -0.30
CA LEU A 131 17.42 -19.95 -0.31
C LEU A 131 17.23 -20.63 -1.67
N LEU A 132 16.17 -20.28 -2.40
CA LEU A 132 15.79 -20.89 -3.68
C LEU A 132 16.60 -20.33 -4.84
N GLU A 133 16.84 -19.02 -4.89
CA GLU A 133 17.44 -18.34 -6.03
C GLU A 133 18.93 -18.04 -5.81
N PHE A 134 19.30 -17.60 -4.62
CA PHE A 134 20.66 -17.15 -4.30
C PHE A 134 21.41 -18.09 -3.36
N GLY A 135 20.80 -19.21 -2.96
CA GLY A 135 21.36 -20.09 -1.94
C GLY A 135 22.70 -20.73 -2.34
N ASN A 136 23.06 -20.74 -3.62
CA ASN A 136 24.38 -21.17 -4.11
C ASN A 136 25.47 -20.09 -3.98
N ARG A 137 25.10 -18.82 -3.75
CA ARG A 137 26.03 -17.71 -3.49
C ARG A 137 26.43 -17.65 -2.02
N LEU A 138 25.55 -18.11 -1.12
CA LEU A 138 25.85 -18.22 0.31
C LEU A 138 26.89 -19.31 0.60
N SER A 139 27.68 -19.10 1.64
CA SER A 139 28.53 -20.12 2.22
C SER A 139 27.70 -21.34 2.67
N PRO A 140 28.25 -22.57 2.61
CA PRO A 140 27.51 -23.75 3.06
C PRO A 140 26.99 -23.64 4.49
N ALA A 141 27.75 -22.96 5.37
CA ALA A 141 27.38 -22.72 6.76
C ALA A 141 26.20 -21.73 6.87
N ALA A 142 26.26 -20.59 6.18
CA ALA A 142 25.16 -19.62 6.21
C ALA A 142 23.88 -20.18 5.58
N ARG A 143 24.00 -20.93 4.48
CA ARG A 143 22.86 -21.62 3.86
C ARG A 143 22.23 -22.64 4.80
N ALA A 144 23.04 -23.42 5.51
CA ALA A 144 22.55 -24.40 6.48
C ALA A 144 21.85 -23.71 7.66
N SER A 145 22.45 -22.64 8.19
CA SER A 145 21.89 -21.82 9.26
C SER A 145 20.53 -21.22 8.86
N LEU A 146 20.44 -20.56 7.70
CA LEU A 146 19.18 -19.97 7.24
C LEU A 146 18.08 -21.04 7.04
N LYS A 147 18.43 -22.25 6.59
CA LYS A 147 17.47 -23.36 6.51
C LYS A 147 16.96 -23.82 7.88
N GLU A 148 17.79 -23.77 8.92
CA GLU A 148 17.38 -24.09 10.29
C GLU A 148 16.42 -23.03 10.84
N HIS A 149 16.76 -21.75 10.66
CA HIS A 149 15.91 -20.63 11.03
C HIS A 149 14.57 -20.63 10.26
N ALA A 150 14.58 -20.93 8.97
CA ALA A 150 13.37 -21.10 8.16
C ALA A 150 12.46 -22.22 8.71
N ARG A 151 13.04 -23.36 9.13
CA ARG A 151 12.25 -24.45 9.76
C ARG A 151 11.65 -24.03 11.10
N ALA A 152 12.37 -23.22 11.88
CA ALA A 152 11.85 -22.68 13.13
C ALA A 152 10.72 -21.66 12.90
N ALA A 153 10.80 -20.86 11.83
CA ALA A 153 9.77 -19.87 11.48
C ALA A 153 8.43 -20.49 11.03
N ILE A 154 8.45 -21.67 10.40
CA ILE A 154 7.23 -22.34 9.90
C ILE A 154 6.18 -22.52 11.02
N PRO A 155 6.50 -23.09 12.20
CA PRO A 155 5.58 -23.12 13.34
C PRO A 155 5.07 -21.73 13.77
N ALA A 156 5.91 -20.69 13.74
CA ALA A 156 5.50 -19.33 14.11
C ALA A 156 4.49 -18.74 13.12
N LEU A 157 4.76 -18.85 11.81
CA LEU A 157 3.82 -18.50 10.74
C LEU A 157 2.49 -19.24 10.91
N ARG A 158 2.52 -20.54 11.21
CA ARG A 158 1.31 -21.32 11.46
C ARG A 158 0.52 -20.84 12.67
N ARG A 159 1.19 -20.41 13.75
CA ARG A 159 0.53 -19.91 14.96
C ARG A 159 -0.19 -18.59 14.74
N HIS A 160 0.39 -17.65 13.98
CA HIS A 160 -0.24 -16.36 13.74
C HIS A 160 -1.57 -16.52 12.99
N GLN A 161 -2.70 -16.26 13.65
CA GLN A 161 -4.04 -16.37 13.05
C GLN A 161 -4.52 -15.00 12.57
N ALA A 162 -4.20 -14.65 11.32
CA ALA A 162 -4.80 -13.50 10.65
C ALA A 162 -6.18 -13.87 10.06
N ASP A 163 -7.10 -12.90 10.00
CA ASP A 163 -8.36 -13.06 9.26
C ASP A 163 -8.06 -13.20 7.76
N ILE A 164 -8.87 -13.97 7.04
CA ILE A 164 -8.68 -14.18 5.60
C ILE A 164 -8.81 -12.87 4.80
N SER A 165 -9.53 -11.88 5.34
CA SER A 165 -9.67 -10.54 4.77
C SER A 165 -8.50 -9.60 5.08
N TYR A 166 -7.47 -10.05 5.80
CA TYR A 166 -6.28 -9.24 6.04
C TYR A 166 -5.26 -9.49 4.93
N ASP A 167 -5.56 -8.98 3.74
CA ASP A 167 -4.96 -9.36 2.45
C ASP A 167 -3.43 -9.44 2.52
N ASN A 168 -2.73 -8.35 2.86
CA ASN A 168 -1.27 -8.36 2.86
C ASN A 168 -0.64 -9.41 3.79
N ILE A 169 -1.18 -9.58 4.99
CA ILE A 169 -0.63 -10.57 5.94
C ILE A 169 -0.95 -11.99 5.48
N ILE A 170 -2.15 -12.22 4.94
CA ILE A 170 -2.54 -13.54 4.43
C ILE A 170 -1.72 -13.95 3.22
N LEU A 171 -1.53 -13.05 2.25
CA LEU A 171 -0.77 -13.32 1.04
C LEU A 171 0.71 -13.51 1.36
N MET A 172 1.30 -12.61 2.17
CA MET A 172 2.69 -12.73 2.62
C MET A 172 2.92 -14.03 3.39
N LYS A 173 2.02 -14.39 4.32
CA LYS A 173 2.09 -15.66 5.04
C LYS A 173 2.00 -16.85 4.10
N ALA A 174 1.09 -16.82 3.13
CA ALA A 174 0.89 -17.92 2.19
C ALA A 174 2.11 -18.12 1.29
N ALA A 175 2.65 -17.03 0.74
CA ALA A 175 3.88 -17.03 -0.05
C ALA A 175 5.08 -17.50 0.80
N SER A 176 5.22 -17.01 2.02
CA SER A 176 6.29 -17.41 2.94
C SER A 176 6.22 -18.90 3.28
N LEU A 177 5.05 -19.43 3.66
CA LEU A 177 4.88 -20.87 3.92
C LEU A 177 5.23 -21.72 2.68
N LEU A 178 4.76 -21.30 1.50
CA LEU A 178 5.02 -21.99 0.24
C LEU A 178 6.51 -22.05 -0.08
N LEU A 179 7.19 -20.90 -0.05
CA LEU A 179 8.59 -20.78 -0.46
C LEU A 179 9.55 -21.33 0.60
N LEU A 180 9.31 -21.09 1.89
CA LEU A 180 10.11 -21.66 2.98
C LEU A 180 9.94 -23.17 3.05
N GLY A 181 8.71 -23.68 2.90
CA GLY A 181 8.43 -25.12 2.85
C GLY A 181 9.26 -25.79 1.76
N ARG A 182 9.22 -25.25 0.54
CA ARG A 182 10.03 -25.73 -0.57
C ARG A 182 11.54 -25.64 -0.32
N ALA A 183 12.02 -24.52 0.18
CA ALA A 183 13.44 -24.28 0.45
C ALA A 183 14.01 -25.20 1.55
N ALA A 184 13.20 -25.49 2.57
CA ALA A 184 13.55 -26.32 3.72
C ALA A 184 13.29 -27.82 3.50
N GLY A 185 12.52 -28.19 2.46
CA GLY A 185 12.07 -29.56 2.20
C GLY A 185 10.90 -29.99 3.10
N ASP A 186 10.08 -29.05 3.56
CA ASP A 186 8.86 -29.30 4.33
C ASP A 186 7.64 -29.23 3.41
N ALA A 187 7.24 -30.39 2.89
CA ALA A 187 6.08 -30.51 2.01
C ALA A 187 4.75 -30.14 2.69
N SER A 188 4.67 -30.20 4.01
CA SER A 188 3.47 -29.81 4.76
C SER A 188 3.33 -28.29 4.76
N ALA A 189 4.42 -27.56 5.00
CA ALA A 189 4.41 -26.10 4.94
C ALA A 189 4.14 -25.60 3.51
N GLU A 190 4.72 -26.26 2.51
CA GLU A 190 4.45 -25.97 1.10
C GLU A 190 2.96 -26.14 0.77
N HIS A 191 2.35 -27.25 1.24
CA HIS A 191 0.92 -27.50 1.09
C HIS A 191 0.04 -26.46 1.79
N ASP A 192 0.40 -26.06 3.02
CA ASP A 192 -0.33 -25.06 3.80
C ASP A 192 -0.34 -23.70 3.08
N GLY A 193 0.80 -23.27 2.54
CA GLY A 193 0.91 -22.03 1.75
C GLY A 193 0.02 -22.06 0.51
N ALA A 194 0.11 -23.13 -0.29
CA ALA A 194 -0.75 -23.32 -1.47
C ALA A 194 -2.25 -23.37 -1.12
N ALA A 195 -2.61 -24.01 -0.01
CA ALA A 195 -3.99 -24.07 0.46
C ALA A 195 -4.50 -22.70 0.91
N LEU A 196 -3.65 -21.88 1.53
CA LEU A 196 -4.00 -20.52 1.94
C LEU A 196 -4.22 -19.60 0.73
N LEU A 197 -3.36 -19.67 -0.30
CA LEU A 197 -3.56 -18.93 -1.56
C LEU A 197 -4.90 -19.28 -2.23
N ARG A 198 -5.27 -20.57 -2.26
CA ARG A 198 -6.58 -20.99 -2.80
C ARG A 198 -7.75 -20.44 -1.99
N ARG A 199 -7.60 -20.33 -0.67
CA ARG A 199 -8.62 -19.74 0.21
C ARG A 199 -8.75 -18.24 0.01
N ALA A 200 -7.62 -17.52 -0.09
CA ALA A 200 -7.60 -16.09 -0.40
C ALA A 200 -8.30 -15.83 -1.74
N LEU A 201 -7.90 -16.54 -2.81
CA LEU A 201 -8.56 -16.41 -4.12
C LEU A 201 -10.07 -16.70 -4.06
N ALA A 202 -10.50 -17.68 -3.27
CA ALA A 202 -11.91 -17.99 -3.11
C ALA A 202 -12.67 -16.89 -2.34
N TYR A 203 -12.01 -16.28 -1.35
CA TYR A 203 -12.54 -15.14 -0.60
C TYR A 203 -12.64 -13.91 -1.50
N ASP A 204 -11.56 -13.49 -2.14
CA ASP A 204 -11.49 -12.25 -2.93
C ASP A 204 -12.40 -12.31 -4.16
N LYS A 205 -12.55 -13.50 -4.78
CA LYS A 205 -13.53 -13.69 -5.86
C LYS A 205 -14.96 -13.43 -5.43
N ARG A 206 -15.27 -13.66 -4.15
CA ARG A 206 -16.62 -13.55 -3.60
C ARG A 206 -16.86 -12.17 -3.00
N PHE A 207 -15.86 -11.61 -2.33
CA PHE A 207 -16.00 -10.43 -1.49
C PHE A 207 -15.15 -9.24 -1.94
N GLY A 208 -14.28 -9.43 -2.93
CA GLY A 208 -13.32 -8.44 -3.42
C GLY A 208 -12.13 -8.25 -2.48
N LEU A 209 -11.22 -7.37 -2.87
CA LEU A 209 -10.00 -7.06 -2.11
C LEU A 209 -10.36 -6.18 -0.92
N HIS A 210 -10.05 -6.62 0.29
CA HIS A 210 -10.40 -5.94 1.53
C HIS A 210 -9.52 -4.70 1.77
N GLU A 211 -8.23 -4.79 1.41
CA GLU A 211 -7.32 -3.64 1.33
C GLU A 211 -7.50 -2.91 -0.01
N PHE A 212 -8.73 -2.50 -0.31
CA PHE A 212 -9.13 -1.90 -1.58
C PHE A 212 -8.32 -0.65 -1.93
N ASP A 213 -7.88 -0.60 -3.18
CA ASP A 213 -7.15 0.52 -3.79
C ASP A 213 -6.01 1.08 -2.91
N ALA A 214 -5.36 0.22 -2.11
CA ALA A 214 -4.39 0.63 -1.10
C ALA A 214 -3.02 0.95 -1.74
N PRO A 215 -2.59 2.23 -1.83
CA PRO A 215 -1.37 2.59 -2.56
C PRO A 215 -0.10 1.96 -1.97
N THR A 216 -0.11 1.73 -0.65
CA THR A 216 0.99 1.09 0.06
C THR A 216 0.98 -0.43 -0.08
N TYR A 217 -0.16 -1.09 0.18
CA TYR A 217 -0.20 -2.55 0.31
C TYR A 217 -0.37 -3.30 -1.00
N TYR A 218 -0.95 -2.69 -2.05
CA TYR A 218 -0.97 -3.32 -3.37
C TYR A 218 0.44 -3.68 -3.88
N ALA A 219 1.45 -2.87 -3.58
CA ALA A 219 2.82 -3.18 -3.96
C ALA A 219 3.41 -4.37 -3.18
N VAL A 220 3.03 -4.52 -1.91
CA VAL A 220 3.41 -5.66 -1.07
C VAL A 220 2.77 -6.94 -1.62
N ASP A 221 1.46 -6.92 -1.82
CA ASP A 221 0.68 -8.09 -2.28
C ASP A 221 1.15 -8.58 -3.65
N LEU A 222 1.34 -7.65 -4.59
CA LEU A 222 1.88 -7.96 -5.91
C LEU A 222 3.28 -8.56 -5.80
N SER A 223 4.11 -8.04 -4.89
CA SER A 223 5.48 -8.53 -4.69
C SER A 223 5.51 -9.96 -4.15
N ASP A 224 4.73 -10.26 -3.13
CA ASP A 224 4.59 -11.61 -2.58
C ASP A 224 4.08 -12.61 -3.63
N LEU A 225 3.01 -12.24 -4.32
CA LEU A 225 2.39 -13.09 -5.33
C LEU A 225 3.30 -13.34 -6.53
N GLU A 226 4.02 -12.33 -7.01
CA GLU A 226 4.93 -12.52 -8.15
C GLU A 226 6.19 -13.27 -7.79
N THR A 227 6.68 -13.10 -6.57
CA THR A 227 7.77 -13.92 -6.03
C THR A 227 7.36 -15.37 -5.96
N ALA A 228 6.19 -15.64 -5.39
CA ALA A 228 5.60 -16.97 -5.37
C ALA A 228 5.42 -17.49 -6.80
N TYR A 229 4.87 -16.71 -7.73
CA TYR A 229 4.68 -17.10 -9.12
C TYR A 229 6.01 -17.52 -9.75
N ARG A 230 7.01 -16.65 -9.70
CA ARG A 230 8.32 -16.87 -10.34
C ARG A 230 9.08 -18.06 -9.76
N LEU A 231 9.00 -18.27 -8.45
CA LEU A 231 9.72 -19.33 -7.74
C LEU A 231 8.88 -20.61 -7.58
N THR A 232 7.64 -20.59 -8.06
CA THR A 232 6.77 -21.77 -8.13
C THR A 232 6.45 -22.23 -9.54
N GLY A 233 5.64 -23.29 -9.65
CA GLY A 233 5.27 -23.94 -10.89
C GLY A 233 4.16 -24.95 -10.63
N GLY A 234 3.62 -25.56 -11.69
CA GLY A 234 2.56 -26.55 -11.57
C GLY A 234 1.20 -25.94 -11.20
N ASP A 235 0.41 -26.64 -10.40
CA ASP A 235 -0.99 -26.26 -10.12
C ASP A 235 -1.13 -24.94 -9.34
N ASP A 236 -0.09 -24.55 -8.59
CA ASP A 236 -0.08 -23.30 -7.81
C ASP A 236 -0.03 -22.07 -8.70
N HIS A 237 0.60 -22.16 -9.88
CA HIS A 237 0.70 -21.06 -10.85
C HIS A 237 -0.66 -20.52 -11.26
N ALA A 238 -1.64 -21.38 -11.51
CA ALA A 238 -2.96 -20.93 -11.94
C ALA A 238 -3.70 -20.15 -10.84
N THR A 239 -3.49 -20.52 -9.58
CA THR A 239 -4.08 -19.82 -8.43
C THR A 239 -3.41 -18.46 -8.25
N ILE A 240 -2.08 -18.43 -8.26
CA ILE A 240 -1.30 -17.20 -8.09
C ILE A 240 -1.56 -16.24 -9.26
N ALA A 241 -1.56 -16.72 -10.50
CA ALA A 241 -1.91 -15.93 -11.68
C ALA A 241 -3.30 -15.32 -11.55
N ALA A 242 -4.30 -16.08 -11.08
CA ALA A 242 -5.65 -15.56 -10.91
C ALA A 242 -5.76 -14.48 -9.82
N LEU A 243 -4.94 -14.54 -8.76
CA LEU A 243 -4.80 -13.47 -7.77
C LEU A 243 -4.13 -12.24 -8.38
N LEU A 244 -3.00 -12.41 -9.07
CA LEU A 244 -2.30 -11.34 -9.78
C LEU A 244 -3.24 -10.62 -10.76
N ASP A 245 -4.03 -11.39 -11.52
CA ASP A 245 -5.03 -10.87 -12.43
C ASP A 245 -6.09 -10.01 -11.74
N LEU A 246 -6.51 -10.39 -10.52
CA LEU A 246 -7.49 -9.64 -9.75
C LEU A 246 -6.90 -8.29 -9.32
N TYR A 247 -5.70 -8.29 -8.74
CA TYR A 247 -5.00 -7.07 -8.32
C TYR A 247 -4.71 -6.15 -9.50
N TRP A 248 -4.17 -6.68 -10.60
CA TRP A 248 -3.85 -5.87 -11.78
C TRP A 248 -5.10 -5.27 -12.44
N ARG A 249 -6.24 -5.97 -12.39
CA ARG A 249 -7.52 -5.41 -12.87
C ARG A 249 -7.99 -4.27 -11.99
N ASP A 250 -7.85 -4.39 -10.67
CA ASP A 250 -8.25 -3.33 -9.74
C ASP A 250 -7.34 -2.09 -9.88
N VAL A 251 -6.02 -2.29 -9.90
CA VAL A 251 -5.03 -1.24 -10.21
C VAL A 251 -5.38 -0.54 -11.52
N ALA A 252 -5.69 -1.30 -12.58
CA ALA A 252 -6.03 -0.71 -13.87
C ALA A 252 -7.36 0.04 -13.88
N ALA A 253 -8.30 -0.37 -13.04
CA ALA A 253 -9.58 0.31 -12.87
C ALA A 253 -9.44 1.63 -12.12
N HIS A 254 -8.49 1.73 -11.20
CA HIS A 254 -8.25 2.89 -10.35
C HIS A 254 -7.02 3.73 -10.73
N TRP A 255 -6.23 3.35 -11.72
CA TRP A 255 -5.09 4.18 -12.11
C TRP A 255 -5.52 5.36 -12.98
N SER A 256 -4.93 6.52 -12.69
CA SER A 256 -4.99 7.70 -13.54
C SER A 256 -3.60 8.01 -14.13
N PRO A 257 -3.44 7.95 -15.48
CA PRO A 257 -2.16 8.22 -16.13
C PRO A 257 -1.81 9.70 -16.20
N VAL A 258 -2.73 10.61 -15.84
CA VAL A 258 -2.52 12.06 -15.95
C VAL A 258 -1.73 12.60 -14.76
N ASP A 259 -2.15 12.23 -13.56
CA ASP A 259 -1.55 12.61 -12.27
C ASP A 259 -0.63 11.51 -11.71
N GLY A 260 -0.71 10.28 -12.23
CA GLY A 260 0.23 9.20 -11.95
C GLY A 260 0.04 8.61 -10.56
N ARG A 261 -1.22 8.35 -10.16
CA ARG A 261 -1.60 7.70 -8.89
C ARG A 261 -2.87 6.88 -9.05
N LEU A 262 -3.20 6.11 -8.02
CA LEU A 262 -4.53 5.53 -7.86
C LEU A 262 -5.54 6.63 -7.54
N ILE A 263 -6.78 6.44 -7.99
CA ILE A 263 -7.90 7.39 -7.85
C ILE A 263 -9.10 6.70 -7.20
N GLY A 264 -9.81 7.45 -6.38
CA GLY A 264 -10.95 6.97 -5.62
C GLY A 264 -10.62 6.70 -4.15
N ALA A 265 -11.52 6.00 -3.47
CA ALA A 265 -11.35 5.74 -2.04
C ALA A 265 -10.25 4.71 -1.80
N HIS A 266 -9.40 4.94 -0.81
CA HIS A 266 -8.26 4.08 -0.47
C HIS A 266 -8.42 3.46 0.91
N ALA A 267 -8.18 2.16 1.03
CA ALA A 267 -7.86 1.55 2.31
C ALA A 267 -6.38 1.81 2.64
N ARG A 268 -6.05 1.90 3.93
CA ARG A 268 -4.64 1.82 4.38
C ARG A 268 -3.71 2.85 3.72
N ASP A 269 -4.19 4.07 3.59
CA ASP A 269 -3.44 5.17 3.00
C ASP A 269 -2.65 5.92 4.08
N TYR A 270 -1.34 6.03 3.88
CA TYR A 270 -0.45 6.72 4.81
C TYR A 270 -0.04 8.11 4.30
N ASP A 271 -0.41 8.47 3.07
CA ASP A 271 -0.35 9.83 2.54
C ASP A 271 -1.76 10.41 2.39
N PHE A 272 -2.27 10.90 3.52
CA PHE A 272 -3.59 11.51 3.61
C PHE A 272 -3.78 12.72 2.67
N VAL A 273 -2.68 13.32 2.18
CA VAL A 273 -2.73 14.50 1.32
C VAL A 273 -2.77 14.11 -0.16
N HIS A 274 -1.94 13.18 -0.63
CA HIS A 274 -1.83 12.89 -2.06
C HIS A 274 -2.24 11.48 -2.48
N GLY A 275 -2.31 10.53 -1.53
CA GLY A 275 -2.59 9.12 -1.83
C GLY A 275 -1.40 8.38 -2.45
N ASP A 276 -0.17 8.84 -2.18
CA ASP A 276 1.05 8.26 -2.73
C ASP A 276 1.42 6.97 -1.98
N GLY A 277 1.94 5.98 -2.72
CA GLY A 277 2.41 4.72 -2.15
C GLY A 277 3.55 4.06 -2.91
N ASP A 278 3.67 2.75 -2.72
CA ASP A 278 4.70 1.94 -3.37
C ASP A 278 4.23 1.42 -4.74
N ILE A 279 2.93 1.44 -5.01
CA ILE A 279 2.36 0.98 -6.28
C ILE A 279 2.86 1.81 -7.48
N GLU A 280 3.16 3.10 -7.28
CA GLU A 280 3.72 3.96 -8.33
C GLU A 280 5.10 3.50 -8.78
N ARG A 281 5.95 3.04 -7.85
CA ARG A 281 7.27 2.45 -8.20
C ARG A 281 7.09 1.23 -9.08
N ARG A 282 6.11 0.40 -8.71
CA ARG A 282 5.81 -0.80 -9.47
C ARG A 282 5.32 -0.48 -10.89
N LEU A 283 4.36 0.44 -11.00
CA LEU A 283 3.84 0.87 -12.30
C LEU A 283 4.88 1.59 -13.15
N TRP A 284 5.84 2.28 -12.54
CA TRP A 284 6.96 2.87 -13.26
C TRP A 284 7.87 1.80 -13.88
N LEU A 285 8.16 0.71 -13.16
CA LEU A 285 8.92 -0.41 -13.73
C LEU A 285 8.23 -0.98 -14.97
N GLU A 286 6.91 -1.08 -14.93
CA GLU A 286 6.08 -1.53 -16.05
C GLU A 286 6.05 -0.53 -17.22
N GLY A 287 6.55 0.69 -17.01
CA GLY A 287 6.51 1.77 -17.99
C GLY A 287 5.12 2.41 -18.13
N ILE A 288 4.27 2.24 -17.11
CA ILE A 288 2.92 2.78 -17.02
C ILE A 288 2.93 4.14 -16.32
N ALA A 289 3.69 4.27 -15.22
CA ALA A 289 3.78 5.49 -14.42
C ALA A 289 5.03 6.34 -14.74
N PRO A 290 5.00 7.66 -14.47
CA PRO A 290 6.22 8.46 -14.38
C PRO A 290 7.12 7.97 -13.23
N GLU A 291 8.38 8.42 -13.21
CA GLU A 291 9.27 8.12 -12.10
C GLU A 291 8.70 8.71 -10.79
N PRO A 292 8.59 7.90 -9.71
CA PRO A 292 7.91 8.31 -8.50
C PRO A 292 8.68 9.42 -7.75
N ALA A 293 7.92 10.30 -7.10
CA ALA A 293 8.48 11.35 -6.25
C ALA A 293 9.25 10.73 -5.07
N GLY A 294 10.40 11.30 -4.71
CA GLY A 294 11.27 10.78 -3.64
C GLY A 294 12.14 9.57 -4.04
N GLY A 295 12.05 9.10 -5.28
CA GLY A 295 12.92 8.06 -5.82
C GLY A 295 12.79 6.72 -5.11
N PHE A 296 13.92 6.01 -5.00
CA PHE A 296 14.00 4.59 -4.67
C PHE A 296 14.62 4.30 -3.29
N ALA A 297 14.66 5.28 -2.39
CA ALA A 297 15.37 5.13 -1.12
C ALA A 297 14.67 4.23 -0.08
N HIS A 298 13.39 3.86 -0.29
CA HIS A 298 12.52 3.35 0.78
C HIS A 298 11.63 2.11 0.48
N ALA A 299 11.86 1.29 -0.55
CA ALA A 299 11.03 0.09 -0.79
C ALA A 299 11.86 -1.19 -1.04
N PRO A 300 12.43 -1.84 -0.01
CA PRO A 300 13.56 -2.73 -0.27
C PRO A 300 13.16 -4.09 -0.89
N VAL A 301 12.08 -4.77 -0.50
CA VAL A 301 11.73 -6.07 -1.14
C VAL A 301 11.02 -5.88 -2.47
N GLN A 302 10.08 -4.94 -2.56
CA GLN A 302 9.33 -4.66 -3.78
C GLN A 302 10.31 -4.25 -4.88
N MET A 303 11.32 -3.43 -4.56
CA MET A 303 12.35 -3.04 -5.52
C MET A 303 13.34 -4.16 -5.87
N VAL A 304 13.67 -5.07 -4.94
CA VAL A 304 14.51 -6.24 -5.27
C VAL A 304 13.77 -7.14 -6.24
N LEU A 305 12.50 -7.38 -6.01
CA LEU A 305 11.66 -8.20 -6.88
C LEU A 305 11.43 -7.56 -8.24
N ASP A 306 11.20 -6.25 -8.28
CA ASP A 306 11.16 -5.46 -9.51
C ASP A 306 12.49 -5.56 -10.31
N TYR A 307 13.62 -5.59 -9.60
CA TYR A 307 14.94 -5.75 -10.21
C TYR A 307 15.21 -7.18 -10.71
N VAL A 308 14.83 -8.21 -9.95
CA VAL A 308 15.12 -9.64 -10.22
C VAL A 308 14.06 -10.28 -11.12
N GLY A 309 12.78 -10.01 -10.85
CA GLY A 309 11.59 -10.59 -11.45
C GLY A 309 11.31 -10.15 -12.89
N SER A 310 12.09 -9.22 -13.43
CA SER A 310 12.06 -8.81 -14.85
C SER A 310 12.82 -9.78 -15.80
N GLY A 311 13.05 -11.03 -15.36
CA GLY A 311 13.67 -12.12 -16.12
C GLY A 311 12.69 -13.22 -16.57
N PRO A 312 13.18 -14.36 -17.09
CA PRO A 312 12.35 -15.51 -17.45
C PRO A 312 11.50 -16.00 -16.26
N GLY A 313 10.21 -16.27 -16.49
CA GLY A 313 9.28 -16.70 -15.42
C GLY A 313 8.50 -15.57 -14.75
N ARG A 314 8.64 -14.34 -15.26
CA ARG A 314 7.81 -13.21 -14.89
C ARG A 314 6.33 -13.44 -15.23
N TYR A 315 5.43 -12.88 -14.43
CA TYR A 315 4.03 -12.74 -14.79
C TYR A 315 3.86 -11.72 -15.93
N GLU A 316 3.39 -12.16 -17.10
CA GLU A 316 3.25 -11.32 -18.30
C GLU A 316 1.79 -11.24 -18.77
N GLU A 317 0.92 -10.55 -18.02
CA GLU A 317 -0.46 -10.31 -18.47
C GLU A 317 -0.89 -8.85 -18.24
N HIS A 318 -0.43 -7.96 -19.14
CA HIS A 318 -0.83 -6.53 -19.17
C HIS A 318 -1.97 -6.23 -20.16
N ALA A 319 -2.35 -7.21 -20.98
CA ALA A 319 -3.21 -6.97 -22.14
C ALA A 319 -4.67 -6.65 -21.78
N PHE A 320 -5.17 -7.12 -20.64
CA PHE A 320 -6.55 -6.89 -20.21
C PHE A 320 -6.76 -5.52 -19.53
N ALA A 321 -5.68 -4.94 -19.00
CA ALA A 321 -5.70 -3.70 -18.21
C ALA A 321 -5.61 -2.42 -19.07
N THR A 322 -4.99 -2.47 -20.24
CA THR A 322 -4.75 -1.28 -21.09
C THR A 322 -6.02 -0.48 -21.45
N PRO A 323 -7.16 -1.12 -21.80
CA PRO A 323 -8.39 -0.38 -22.05
C PRO A 323 -8.94 0.30 -20.80
N ALA A 324 -8.75 -0.29 -19.61
CA ALA A 324 -9.20 0.28 -18.33
C ALA A 324 -8.37 1.53 -17.96
N PHE A 325 -7.04 1.48 -18.16
CA PHE A 325 -6.14 2.62 -17.95
C PHE A 325 -6.49 3.86 -18.77
N THR A 326 -7.12 3.69 -19.94
CA THR A 326 -7.28 4.76 -20.94
C THR A 326 -8.74 5.19 -21.18
N ALA A 327 -9.70 4.57 -20.49
CA ALA A 327 -11.11 4.89 -20.67
C ALA A 327 -11.45 6.29 -20.11
N PRO A 328 -11.99 7.22 -20.94
CA PRO A 328 -12.17 8.62 -20.56
C PRO A 328 -13.33 8.84 -19.59
N ARG A 329 -14.32 7.96 -19.57
CA ARG A 329 -15.43 7.96 -18.61
C ARG A 329 -15.78 6.54 -18.22
N ARG A 330 -15.78 6.25 -16.92
CA ARG A 330 -16.16 4.94 -16.38
C ARG A 330 -16.71 5.07 -14.97
N VAL A 331 -17.41 4.03 -14.53
CA VAL A 331 -17.76 3.80 -13.13
C VAL A 331 -17.13 2.48 -12.74
N VAL A 332 -16.36 2.49 -11.67
CA VAL A 332 -15.79 1.30 -11.04
C VAL A 332 -16.60 1.05 -9.78
N VAL A 333 -17.08 -0.18 -9.63
CA VAL A 333 -17.78 -0.62 -8.41
C VAL A 333 -17.11 -1.92 -8.00
N ALA A 334 -16.63 -1.98 -6.77
CA ALA A 334 -16.06 -3.18 -6.19
C ALA A 334 -16.73 -3.49 -4.85
N ARG A 335 -16.65 -4.75 -4.45
CA ARG A 335 -16.82 -5.13 -3.05
C ARG A 335 -15.43 -5.18 -2.41
N TYR A 336 -15.37 -5.05 -1.10
CA TYR A 336 -14.15 -5.26 -0.33
C TYR A 336 -14.44 -6.00 0.97
N GLY A 337 -15.49 -6.80 1.05
CA GLY A 337 -15.82 -7.51 2.29
C GLY A 337 -17.14 -8.26 2.28
N GLU A 338 -17.37 -9.00 3.37
CA GLU A 338 -18.58 -9.79 3.58
C GLU A 338 -19.81 -8.93 3.84
N ASP A 339 -19.62 -7.76 4.47
CA ASP A 339 -20.73 -6.86 4.74
C ASP A 339 -21.37 -6.37 3.43
N PRO A 340 -22.71 -6.33 3.32
CA PRO A 340 -23.39 -5.81 2.13
C PRO A 340 -23.00 -4.37 1.76
N PHE A 341 -22.54 -3.56 2.72
CA PHE A 341 -22.12 -2.17 2.54
C PHE A 341 -20.61 -2.00 2.32
N ALA A 342 -19.81 -3.08 2.40
CA ALA A 342 -18.40 -3.08 2.04
C ALA A 342 -18.25 -3.01 0.51
N THR A 343 -18.57 -1.84 -0.04
CA THR A 343 -18.53 -1.54 -1.47
C THR A 343 -17.85 -0.21 -1.74
N THR A 344 -17.00 -0.16 -2.77
CA THR A 344 -16.47 1.09 -3.32
C THR A 344 -17.24 1.50 -4.56
N TYR A 345 -17.31 2.80 -4.80
CA TYR A 345 -17.83 3.39 -6.02
C TYR A 345 -16.89 4.51 -6.45
N THR A 346 -16.32 4.40 -7.65
CA THR A 346 -15.45 5.42 -8.23
C THR A 346 -16.00 5.84 -9.59
N TYR A 347 -16.41 7.10 -9.71
CA TYR A 347 -16.74 7.71 -10.99
C TYR A 347 -15.51 8.40 -11.56
N VAL A 348 -15.16 8.07 -12.80
CA VAL A 348 -14.03 8.63 -13.51
C VAL A 348 -14.51 9.41 -14.72
N ALA A 349 -13.98 10.61 -14.90
CA ALA A 349 -14.17 11.49 -16.05
C ALA A 349 -12.82 12.08 -16.49
N PRO A 350 -12.71 12.72 -17.68
CA PRO A 350 -11.41 13.11 -18.23
C PRO A 350 -10.59 14.09 -17.37
N GLY A 351 -11.26 14.85 -16.50
CA GLY A 351 -10.64 15.85 -15.63
C GLY A 351 -10.76 15.57 -14.14
N LEU A 352 -11.57 14.58 -13.75
CA LEU A 352 -12.03 14.41 -12.37
C LEU A 352 -12.34 12.94 -12.09
N ALA A 353 -11.95 12.44 -10.93
CA ALA A 353 -12.55 11.25 -10.34
C ALA A 353 -13.13 11.54 -8.96
N VAL A 354 -14.22 10.87 -8.62
CA VAL A 354 -14.88 10.95 -7.31
C VAL A 354 -15.07 9.53 -6.83
N GLY A 355 -14.41 9.17 -5.74
CA GLY A 355 -14.51 7.86 -5.10
C GLY A 355 -15.14 7.92 -3.73
N SER A 356 -15.82 6.83 -3.38
CA SER A 356 -16.33 6.62 -2.03
C SER A 356 -16.31 5.14 -1.62
N ALA A 357 -16.20 4.88 -0.31
CA ALA A 357 -16.29 3.56 0.30
C ALA A 357 -17.39 3.55 1.40
N GLY A 358 -18.20 2.49 1.41
CA GLY A 358 -19.42 2.42 2.23
C GLY A 358 -19.22 2.14 3.72
N LEU A 359 -18.03 1.70 4.14
CA LEU A 359 -17.66 1.33 5.51
C LEU A 359 -16.19 1.63 5.78
N ASP A 360 -15.87 1.94 7.04
CA ASP A 360 -14.49 1.94 7.51
C ASP A 360 -13.94 0.50 7.54
N TYR A 361 -12.73 0.31 7.02
CA TYR A 361 -11.90 -0.87 7.30
C TYR A 361 -11.02 -0.61 8.52
N ILE A 362 -10.27 0.50 8.53
CA ILE A 362 -9.39 0.91 9.63
C ILE A 362 -9.18 2.44 9.66
N TRP A 363 -8.57 2.94 10.72
CA TRP A 363 -8.27 4.37 10.97
C TRP A 363 -7.26 5.03 10.00
N HIS A 364 -6.82 4.32 8.96
CA HIS A 364 -5.94 4.86 7.91
C HIS A 364 -6.66 4.98 6.56
N ASP A 365 -7.98 4.83 6.53
CA ASP A 365 -8.71 4.83 5.28
C ASP A 365 -9.03 6.24 4.80
N LYS A 366 -8.96 6.43 3.49
CA LYS A 366 -9.48 7.59 2.78
C LYS A 366 -10.79 7.19 2.11
N LEU A 367 -11.88 7.20 2.89
CA LEU A 367 -13.20 6.72 2.43
C LEU A 367 -13.85 7.60 1.38
N VAL A 368 -13.38 8.84 1.21
CA VAL A 368 -13.84 9.78 0.19
C VAL A 368 -12.61 10.43 -0.41
N ALA A 369 -12.50 10.37 -1.73
CA ALA A 369 -11.46 11.05 -2.48
C ALA A 369 -12.06 11.73 -3.72
N VAL A 370 -11.66 12.98 -3.94
CA VAL A 370 -11.86 13.64 -5.22
C VAL A 370 -10.50 14.00 -5.81
N ASP A 371 -10.29 13.48 -7.01
CA ASP A 371 -9.03 13.51 -7.74
C ASP A 371 -9.16 14.40 -8.97
N PHE A 372 -8.30 15.40 -9.09
CA PHE A 372 -8.20 16.19 -10.31
C PHE A 372 -7.14 15.59 -11.22
N ALA A 373 -7.50 15.32 -12.47
CA ALA A 373 -6.54 14.90 -13.49
C ALA A 373 -5.65 16.09 -13.86
N SER A 374 -4.59 16.30 -13.09
CA SER A 374 -3.66 17.41 -13.24
C SER A 374 -2.23 16.92 -13.47
N ARG A 375 -1.46 17.76 -14.18
CA ARG A 375 0.00 17.61 -14.26
C ARG A 375 0.71 18.16 -13.02
N LYS A 376 0.01 18.95 -12.21
CA LYS A 376 0.44 19.30 -10.86
C LYS A 376 0.07 18.12 -9.96
N ARG A 377 0.97 17.71 -9.06
CA ARG A 377 0.64 16.73 -8.02
C ARG A 377 -0.19 17.44 -6.93
N VAL A 378 -1.42 17.80 -7.27
CA VAL A 378 -2.35 18.47 -6.34
C VAL A 378 -2.82 17.48 -5.27
N ALA A 379 -3.08 17.99 -4.07
CA ALA A 379 -3.68 17.20 -3.01
C ALA A 379 -5.04 16.61 -3.44
N GLN A 380 -5.38 15.42 -2.94
CA GLN A 380 -6.72 14.87 -3.06
C GLN A 380 -7.66 15.62 -2.10
N THR A 381 -8.88 15.90 -2.55
CA THR A 381 -9.93 16.34 -1.64
C THR A 381 -10.42 15.13 -0.87
N SER A 382 -10.39 15.17 0.46
CA SER A 382 -10.83 14.06 1.32
C SER A 382 -11.52 14.58 2.58
N ILE A 383 -12.22 13.68 3.28
CA ILE A 383 -12.86 13.96 4.57
C ILE A 383 -12.08 13.19 5.64
N VAL A 384 -11.60 13.91 6.64
CA VAL A 384 -10.84 13.36 7.77
C VAL A 384 -11.53 13.73 9.07
N VAL A 385 -11.62 12.77 9.98
CA VAL A 385 -12.06 13.01 11.36
C VAL A 385 -10.86 12.81 12.27
N ASP A 386 -10.55 13.77 13.12
CA ASP A 386 -9.38 13.65 13.99
C ASP A 386 -9.57 14.32 15.36
N THR A 387 -8.74 13.90 16.31
CA THR A 387 -8.71 14.38 17.69
C THR A 387 -7.49 15.23 18.01
N ALA A 388 -6.66 15.53 16.99
CA ALA A 388 -5.34 16.12 17.13
C ALA A 388 -5.19 17.50 16.46
N ASP A 389 -6.22 17.99 15.77
CA ASP A 389 -6.16 19.14 14.84
C ASP A 389 -5.05 18.95 13.80
N ASP A 390 -5.00 17.75 13.22
CA ASP A 390 -3.98 17.37 12.25
C ASP A 390 -4.52 16.44 11.15
N PRO A 391 -5.27 17.01 10.19
CA PRO A 391 -5.87 16.24 9.12
C PRO A 391 -4.83 15.78 8.07
N TYR A 392 -3.57 16.20 8.20
CA TYR A 392 -2.47 15.85 7.28
C TYR A 392 -1.67 14.62 7.75
N GLY A 393 -1.93 14.12 8.96
CA GLY A 393 -1.30 12.90 9.45
C GLY A 393 0.16 13.04 9.90
N HIS A 394 0.54 14.19 10.43
CA HIS A 394 1.86 14.43 11.04
C HIS A 394 1.97 13.90 12.48
N ALA A 395 0.87 13.92 13.22
CA ALA A 395 0.71 13.47 14.59
C ALA A 395 0.74 11.95 14.60
N ARG A 396 1.64 11.42 15.43
CA ARG A 396 1.78 9.97 15.60
C ARG A 396 1.47 9.61 17.04
N ILE A 397 0.53 8.69 17.20
CA ILE A 397 0.25 8.07 18.48
C ILE A 397 0.97 6.73 18.59
N VAL A 398 1.06 6.20 19.80
CA VAL A 398 1.58 4.85 20.07
C VAL A 398 0.40 3.99 20.51
N PRO A 399 -0.18 3.15 19.63
CA PRO A 399 -1.20 2.18 20.01
C PRO A 399 -0.62 1.10 20.93
N VAL A 400 -1.48 0.19 21.36
CA VAL A 400 -1.12 -0.95 22.24
C VAL A 400 0.00 -1.82 21.66
N ASN A 401 0.12 -1.91 20.33
CA ASN A 401 1.17 -2.66 19.65
C ASN A 401 2.57 -1.99 19.72
N GLY A 402 2.67 -0.76 20.21
CA GLY A 402 3.93 -0.03 20.37
C GLY A 402 4.43 0.69 19.12
N HIS A 403 3.72 0.59 17.98
CA HIS A 403 4.10 1.30 16.75
C HIS A 403 3.81 2.79 16.85
N ARG A 404 4.65 3.66 16.30
CA ARG A 404 4.27 5.07 16.09
C ARG A 404 3.51 5.20 14.77
N GLN A 405 2.18 5.30 14.84
CA GLN A 405 1.30 5.35 13.68
C GLN A 405 0.55 6.67 13.63
N VAL A 406 0.19 7.10 12.43
CA VAL A 406 -0.78 8.17 12.22
C VAL A 406 -2.15 7.66 12.67
N TRP A 407 -3.01 8.53 13.19
CA TRP A 407 -4.32 8.11 13.67
C TRP A 407 -5.38 9.16 13.36
N HIS A 408 -6.41 8.73 12.64
CA HIS A 408 -7.65 9.44 12.43
C HIS A 408 -8.80 8.59 12.96
N GLU A 409 -9.93 9.20 13.28
CA GLU A 409 -11.10 8.49 13.79
C GLU A 409 -11.95 7.97 12.63
N ALA A 410 -12.67 6.88 12.88
CA ALA A 410 -13.59 6.32 11.90
C ALA A 410 -14.72 7.30 11.57
N LEU A 411 -15.09 7.39 10.29
CA LEU A 411 -16.13 8.30 9.80
C LEU A 411 -17.53 7.70 9.96
N HIS A 412 -17.65 6.37 9.90
CA HIS A 412 -18.92 5.62 9.88
C HIS A 412 -19.91 6.20 8.87
N PRO A 413 -19.61 6.14 7.57
CA PRO A 413 -20.33 6.92 6.59
C PRO A 413 -21.61 6.24 6.12
N ALA A 414 -22.65 7.04 5.87
CA ALA A 414 -23.76 6.71 4.99
C ALA A 414 -23.57 7.50 3.69
N ILE A 415 -23.32 6.78 2.60
CA ILE A 415 -22.95 7.39 1.31
C ILE A 415 -24.02 7.15 0.25
N ALA A 416 -24.31 8.21 -0.51
CA ALA A 416 -25.03 8.11 -1.77
C ALA A 416 -24.23 8.81 -2.88
N GLN A 417 -23.78 8.03 -3.87
CA GLN A 417 -23.06 8.57 -5.02
C GLN A 417 -23.79 8.23 -6.33
N ARG A 418 -23.83 9.19 -7.26
CA ARG A 418 -24.26 8.98 -8.64
C ARG A 418 -23.42 9.81 -9.59
N GLY A 419 -22.62 9.14 -10.41
CA GLY A 419 -21.62 9.81 -11.24
C GLY A 419 -20.67 10.63 -10.35
N GLY A 420 -20.38 11.87 -10.75
CA GLY A 420 -19.51 12.78 -10.00
C GLY A 420 -20.21 13.52 -8.85
N THR A 421 -21.45 13.15 -8.49
CA THR A 421 -22.16 13.74 -7.35
C THR A 421 -22.19 12.77 -6.18
N LEU A 422 -21.73 13.25 -5.02
CA LEU A 422 -21.57 12.48 -3.79
C LEU A 422 -22.28 13.21 -2.64
N VAL A 423 -22.98 12.44 -1.81
CA VAL A 423 -23.50 12.88 -0.51
C VAL A 423 -22.95 11.94 0.55
N VAL A 424 -22.32 12.53 1.57
CA VAL A 424 -21.71 11.81 2.69
C VAL A 424 -22.39 12.27 3.98
N LEU A 425 -22.90 11.30 4.75
CA LEU A 425 -23.35 11.51 6.11
C LEU A 425 -22.43 10.72 7.04
N GLY A 426 -21.47 11.39 7.66
CA GLY A 426 -20.66 10.77 8.71
C GLY A 426 -21.41 10.72 10.02
N VAL A 427 -21.28 9.62 10.76
CA VAL A 427 -21.68 9.53 12.17
C VAL A 427 -20.42 9.23 12.98
N PRO A 428 -19.49 10.19 13.04
CA PRO A 428 -18.19 9.96 13.66
C PRO A 428 -18.41 9.67 15.15
N ASP A 429 -17.90 8.52 15.63
CA ASP A 429 -18.04 8.09 17.02
C ASP A 429 -16.86 8.64 17.83
N PRO A 430 -17.09 9.46 18.88
CA PRO A 430 -15.99 9.92 19.73
C PRO A 430 -15.26 8.71 20.34
N PRO A 431 -13.92 8.76 20.44
CA PRO A 431 -13.16 7.64 20.98
C PRO A 431 -13.64 7.29 22.40
N ALA A 432 -13.71 5.99 22.69
CA ALA A 432 -14.20 5.48 23.98
C ALA A 432 -13.35 5.93 25.19
N SER A 433 -12.15 6.46 24.98
CA SER A 433 -11.19 6.82 26.02
C SER A 433 -11.05 8.33 26.22
N GLY A 434 -11.64 8.84 27.30
CA GLY A 434 -11.17 10.04 27.99
C GLY A 434 -11.64 11.41 27.46
N SER A 435 -10.97 12.46 27.95
CA SER A 435 -11.23 13.85 27.55
C SER A 435 -10.45 14.16 26.28
N ILE A 436 -11.14 14.29 25.15
CA ILE A 436 -10.56 14.79 23.90
C ILE A 436 -10.52 16.32 23.91
N ALA A 437 -9.40 16.89 23.46
CA ALA A 437 -9.21 18.35 23.41
C ALA A 437 -9.98 18.99 22.24
N SER A 438 -10.09 18.25 21.14
CA SER A 438 -10.86 18.59 19.94
C SER A 438 -11.40 17.30 19.31
N TYR A 439 -12.47 17.43 18.53
CA TYR A 439 -13.03 16.39 17.67
C TYR A 439 -13.53 17.08 16.41
N GLU A 440 -12.71 17.05 15.37
CA GLU A 440 -12.91 17.88 14.18
C GLU A 440 -13.18 17.01 12.96
N THR A 441 -14.04 17.53 12.08
CA THR A 441 -14.22 16.99 10.74
C THR A 441 -13.61 18.00 9.77
N SER A 442 -12.53 17.60 9.14
CA SER A 442 -11.77 18.39 8.18
C SER A 442 -12.08 17.94 6.77
N VAL A 443 -12.19 18.91 5.85
CA VAL A 443 -12.16 18.64 4.41
C VAL A 443 -10.87 19.19 3.86
N LEU A 444 -10.02 18.31 3.36
CA LEU A 444 -8.79 18.67 2.67
C LEU A 444 -9.14 19.19 1.29
N ILE A 445 -8.49 20.27 0.86
CA ILE A 445 -8.73 20.93 -0.44
C ILE A 445 -7.37 21.32 -1.04
N PRO A 446 -7.13 21.09 -2.34
CA PRO A 446 -5.86 21.43 -2.98
C PRO A 446 -5.64 22.94 -3.08
N SER A 447 -4.77 23.46 -2.20
CA SER A 447 -4.44 24.89 -2.14
C SER A 447 -3.71 25.42 -3.38
N ASP A 448 -3.16 24.54 -4.20
CA ASP A 448 -2.40 24.82 -5.43
C ASP A 448 -3.22 24.63 -6.72
N ALA A 449 -4.52 24.38 -6.59
CA ALA A 449 -5.47 24.36 -7.70
C ALA A 449 -5.49 25.71 -8.45
N ASP A 450 -5.80 25.68 -9.75
CA ASP A 450 -5.86 26.87 -10.61
C ASP A 450 -6.81 27.97 -10.08
N ALA A 451 -7.90 27.59 -9.43
CA ALA A 451 -8.76 28.53 -8.73
C ALA A 451 -9.51 27.87 -7.57
N ILE A 452 -9.63 28.62 -6.47
CA ILE A 452 -10.53 28.32 -5.37
C ILE A 452 -11.49 29.50 -5.20
N ALA A 453 -12.77 29.23 -4.97
CA ALA A 453 -13.77 30.24 -4.68
C ALA A 453 -14.67 29.82 -3.53
N VAL A 454 -15.16 30.79 -2.77
CA VAL A 454 -16.19 30.60 -1.75
C VAL A 454 -17.37 31.49 -2.06
N ASP A 455 -18.55 30.89 -2.18
CA ASP A 455 -19.79 31.57 -2.54
C ASP A 455 -19.64 32.39 -3.83
N GLY A 456 -18.91 31.82 -4.80
CA GLY A 456 -18.57 32.43 -6.08
C GLY A 456 -17.48 33.51 -6.04
N THR A 457 -16.94 33.84 -4.87
CA THR A 457 -15.87 34.82 -4.71
C THR A 457 -14.51 34.12 -4.73
N PRO A 458 -13.59 34.47 -5.64
CA PRO A 458 -12.24 33.90 -5.66
C PRO A 458 -11.50 34.10 -4.33
N VAL A 459 -10.76 33.07 -3.91
CA VAL A 459 -9.95 33.05 -2.70
C VAL A 459 -8.53 32.67 -3.09
N THR A 460 -7.55 33.44 -2.61
CA THR A 460 -6.13 33.08 -2.71
C THR A 460 -5.72 32.34 -1.45
N PRO A 461 -5.38 31.04 -1.53
CA PRO A 461 -4.92 30.28 -0.38
C PRO A 461 -3.59 30.85 0.11
N VAL A 462 -3.52 31.17 1.39
CA VAL A 462 -2.28 31.55 2.07
C VAL A 462 -2.21 30.78 3.39
N VAL A 463 -0.99 30.47 3.82
CA VAL A 463 -0.78 29.77 5.10
C VAL A 463 -1.46 30.56 6.23
N GLY A 464 -2.29 29.87 7.02
CA GLY A 464 -3.03 30.48 8.12
C GLY A 464 -4.29 31.26 7.71
N LEU A 465 -4.74 31.17 6.45
CA LEU A 465 -6.02 31.74 6.04
C LEU A 465 -7.16 31.15 6.87
N ALA A 466 -7.86 32.00 7.62
CA ALA A 466 -9.05 31.64 8.36
C ALA A 466 -10.24 32.44 7.85
N MET A 467 -11.21 31.74 7.27
CA MET A 467 -12.46 32.35 6.81
C MET A 467 -13.67 31.65 7.46
N PRO A 468 -14.62 32.40 8.04
CA PRO A 468 -15.86 31.80 8.53
C PRO A 468 -16.71 31.35 7.34
N LEU A 469 -17.18 30.09 7.39
CA LEU A 469 -18.12 29.53 6.43
C LEU A 469 -19.44 29.23 7.14
N THR A 470 -20.53 29.15 6.39
CA THR A 470 -21.82 28.68 6.89
C THR A 470 -22.16 27.31 6.31
N THR A 471 -23.18 26.64 6.84
CA THR A 471 -23.72 25.40 6.26
C THR A 471 -24.36 25.59 4.88
N LYS A 472 -24.41 26.82 4.37
CA LYS A 472 -24.87 27.14 3.00
C LYS A 472 -23.72 27.58 2.09
N SER A 473 -22.52 27.69 2.64
CA SER A 473 -21.37 28.15 1.86
C SER A 473 -20.94 27.07 0.88
N VAL A 474 -20.64 27.49 -0.34
CA VAL A 474 -20.15 26.62 -1.41
C VAL A 474 -18.67 26.90 -1.61
N VAL A 475 -17.84 25.86 -1.54
CA VAL A 475 -16.42 25.94 -1.89
C VAL A 475 -16.25 25.29 -3.24
N THR A 476 -15.77 26.05 -4.21
CA THR A 476 -15.50 25.56 -5.57
C THR A 476 -14.01 25.46 -5.78
N VAL A 477 -13.57 24.33 -6.31
CA VAL A 477 -12.19 24.10 -6.75
C VAL A 477 -12.19 23.85 -8.24
N ARG A 478 -11.26 24.50 -8.94
CA ARG A 478 -11.03 24.28 -10.36
C ARG A 478 -9.57 24.00 -10.60
N GLU A 479 -9.29 22.91 -11.29
CA GLU A 479 -7.97 22.52 -11.75
C GLU A 479 -8.05 22.07 -13.21
N GLY A 480 -7.32 22.77 -14.09
CA GLY A 480 -7.50 22.64 -15.53
C GLY A 480 -8.93 22.97 -15.97
N ASP A 481 -9.50 22.08 -16.78
CA ASP A 481 -10.89 22.14 -17.26
C ASP A 481 -11.88 21.48 -16.29
N ALA A 482 -11.40 20.89 -15.19
CA ALA A 482 -12.22 20.22 -14.19
C ALA A 482 -12.66 21.18 -13.10
N VAL A 483 -13.93 21.06 -12.68
CA VAL A 483 -14.51 21.85 -11.59
C VAL A 483 -15.20 20.90 -10.61
N GLU A 484 -14.87 21.04 -9.33
CA GLU A 484 -15.56 20.47 -8.18
C GLU A 484 -16.27 21.61 -7.43
N ALA A 485 -17.51 21.40 -6.98
CA ALA A 485 -18.33 22.42 -6.35
C ALA A 485 -19.23 21.87 -5.24
#